data_AF-A0A2I0AVL7-F1
#
_entry.id   AF-A0A2I0AVL7-F1
#
_cell.length_a   1.000
_cell.length_b   1.000
_cell.length_c   1.000
_cell.angle_alpha   90.00
_cell.angle_beta   90.00
_cell.angle_gamma   90.00
#
_symmetry.space_group_name_H-M   'P 1'
#
loop_
_entity.id
_entity.type
_entity.pdbx_description
1 polymer ?
#
loop_
_entity_poly.entity_id
_entity_poly.type
_entity_poly.pdbx_seq_one_letter_code
_entity_poly.pdbx_strand_id
1 'polypeptide(L)'
;MLDLWPTLRIEGWEIDETLIYMAREFFGLSNLENLTRAGGSLNIHVGDALSPAASVRGGFAGIIVDLFSNGKILPQLREAATWLEMEEKLMPNGRVMVNCGGMHAEISDSGYIKINRKNSFNGQWVQNSTIRAMCRAFPDKLNWKRMDGNDSENYLALTGPEPDLDAWSAALPAPLNMNVRHWKPCQPAW
;
A
#
# COMPACT_ATOMS: atom_id res chain seq x y z
N MET A 1 -6.91 -7.05 -11.38
CA MET A 1 -7.77 -7.28 -10.20
C MET A 1 -9.18 -7.67 -10.62
N LEU A 2 -9.84 -6.89 -11.47
CA LEU A 2 -11.18 -7.20 -11.98
C LEU A 2 -11.28 -8.50 -12.79
N ASP A 3 -10.18 -8.98 -13.39
CA ASP A 3 -10.17 -10.31 -14.03
C ASP A 3 -10.31 -11.47 -13.04
N LEU A 4 -9.76 -11.30 -11.83
CA LEU A 4 -9.81 -12.32 -10.76
C LEU A 4 -11.05 -12.17 -9.89
N TRP A 5 -11.46 -10.92 -9.63
CA TRP A 5 -12.61 -10.59 -8.80
C TRP A 5 -13.52 -9.59 -9.55
N PRO A 6 -14.33 -10.07 -10.51
CA PRO A 6 -15.09 -9.21 -11.41
C PRO A 6 -16.25 -8.48 -10.71
N THR A 7 -16.61 -8.84 -9.48
CA THR A 7 -17.65 -8.14 -8.70
C THR A 7 -17.12 -6.92 -7.95
N LEU A 8 -15.80 -6.71 -7.91
CA LEU A 8 -15.22 -5.60 -7.14
C LEU A 8 -15.54 -4.24 -7.76
N ARG A 9 -15.87 -3.28 -6.90
CA ARG A 9 -15.90 -1.86 -7.24
C ARG A 9 -14.64 -1.23 -6.70
N ILE A 10 -13.83 -0.68 -7.59
CA ILE A 10 -12.55 -0.09 -7.28
C ILE A 10 -12.65 1.39 -7.59
N GLU A 11 -12.13 2.22 -6.69
CA GLU A 11 -12.08 3.66 -6.84
C GLU A 11 -10.60 4.05 -6.76
N GLY A 12 -10.09 4.70 -7.80
CA GLY A 12 -8.68 5.04 -7.94
C GLY A 12 -8.50 6.54 -8.01
N TRP A 13 -7.51 7.06 -7.27
CA TRP A 13 -7.10 8.46 -7.34
C TRP A 13 -5.71 8.56 -7.94
N GLU A 14 -5.55 9.43 -8.93
CA GLU A 14 -4.27 9.79 -9.54
C GLU A 14 -4.22 11.31 -9.69
N ILE A 15 -3.10 11.93 -9.32
CA ILE A 15 -2.96 13.38 -9.36
C ILE A 15 -2.57 13.87 -10.76
N ASP A 16 -1.88 13.05 -11.55
CA ASP A 16 -1.42 13.39 -12.90
C ASP A 16 -2.47 13.02 -13.97
N GLU A 17 -3.19 14.03 -14.46
CA GLU A 17 -4.18 13.88 -15.53
C GLU A 17 -3.56 13.36 -16.84
N THR A 18 -2.30 13.70 -17.14
CA THR A 18 -1.62 13.23 -18.35
C THR A 18 -1.37 11.73 -18.25
N LEU A 19 -0.98 11.24 -17.07
CA LEU A 19 -0.80 9.81 -16.85
C LEU A 19 -2.11 9.04 -17.05
N ILE A 20 -3.23 9.56 -16.53
CA ILE A 20 -4.56 8.96 -16.73
C ILE A 20 -4.95 8.94 -18.21
N TYR A 21 -4.73 10.04 -18.92
CA TYR A 21 -4.96 10.09 -20.37
C TYR A 21 -4.17 9.01 -21.10
N MET A 22 -2.86 8.91 -20.85
CA MET A 22 -2.02 7.88 -21.47
C MET A 22 -2.44 6.46 -21.07
N ALA A 23 -2.85 6.24 -19.82
CA ALA A 23 -3.32 4.95 -19.33
C ALA A 23 -4.61 4.49 -20.05
N ARG A 24 -5.53 5.43 -20.32
CA ARG A 24 -6.74 5.18 -21.10
C ARG A 24 -6.42 4.83 -22.55
N GLU A 25 -5.59 5.64 -23.20
CA GLU A 25 -5.25 5.47 -24.61
C GLU A 25 -4.41 4.21 -24.89
N PHE A 26 -3.45 3.88 -24.02
CA PHE A 26 -2.39 2.91 -24.34
C PHE A 26 -2.30 1.71 -23.41
N PHE A 27 -2.84 1.78 -22.19
CA PHE A 27 -2.67 0.73 -21.17
C PHE A 27 -3.98 0.04 -20.78
N GLY A 28 -5.06 0.28 -21.54
CA GLY A 28 -6.34 -0.42 -21.37
C GLY A 28 -7.14 0.03 -20.15
N LEU A 29 -6.81 1.18 -19.54
CA LEU A 29 -7.55 1.71 -18.39
C LEU A 29 -9.04 1.93 -18.73
N SER A 30 -9.35 2.39 -19.94
CA SER A 30 -10.75 2.57 -20.39
C SER A 30 -11.56 1.27 -20.38
N ASN A 31 -10.92 0.11 -20.57
CA ASN A 31 -11.61 -1.17 -20.49
C ASN A 31 -11.97 -1.54 -19.05
N LEU A 32 -11.12 -1.16 -18.08
CA LEU A 32 -11.37 -1.39 -16.65
C LEU A 32 -12.46 -0.46 -16.10
N GLU A 33 -12.63 0.71 -16.72
CA GLU A 33 -13.69 1.67 -16.37
C GLU A 33 -15.09 1.20 -16.80
N ASN A 34 -15.17 0.26 -17.75
CA ASN A 34 -16.43 -0.36 -18.14
C ASN A 34 -16.92 -1.36 -17.08
N LEU A 35 -18.25 -1.45 -16.94
CA LEU A 35 -18.87 -2.44 -16.08
C LEU A 35 -18.56 -3.86 -16.59
N THR A 36 -18.00 -4.69 -15.73
CA THR A 36 -17.89 -6.12 -16.00
C THR A 36 -19.27 -6.78 -16.01
N ARG A 37 -19.37 -7.98 -16.59
CA ARG A 37 -20.63 -8.76 -16.56
C ARG A 37 -21.12 -9.07 -15.14
N ALA A 38 -20.23 -9.07 -14.15
CA ALA A 38 -20.55 -9.34 -12.75
C ALA A 38 -20.82 -8.06 -11.92
N GLY A 39 -20.83 -6.89 -12.57
CA GLY A 39 -21.20 -5.62 -11.93
C GLY A 39 -20.08 -4.89 -11.19
N GLY A 40 -18.83 -5.35 -11.29
CA GLY A 40 -17.65 -4.61 -10.85
C GLY A 40 -17.09 -3.68 -11.92
N SER A 41 -16.30 -2.70 -11.52
CA SER A 41 -15.68 -1.67 -12.37
C SER A 41 -14.58 -0.93 -11.62
N LEU A 42 -13.74 -0.21 -12.35
CA LEU A 42 -12.81 0.78 -11.81
C LEU A 42 -13.36 2.19 -12.10
N ASN A 43 -13.39 3.07 -11.12
CA ASN A 43 -13.74 4.47 -11.32
C ASN A 43 -12.54 5.34 -10.95
N ILE A 44 -12.13 6.22 -11.86
CA ILE A 44 -10.91 7.02 -11.72
C ILE A 44 -11.26 8.47 -11.41
N HIS A 45 -10.61 9.00 -10.37
CA HIS A 45 -10.69 10.37 -9.94
C HIS A 45 -9.33 11.04 -10.17
N VAL A 46 -9.33 12.16 -10.87
CA VAL A 46 -8.12 13.00 -10.98
C VAL A 46 -8.06 13.91 -9.75
N GLY A 47 -7.06 13.72 -8.90
CA GLY A 47 -6.89 14.54 -7.69
C GLY A 47 -6.02 13.89 -6.62
N ASP A 48 -5.82 14.65 -5.53
CA ASP A 48 -5.03 14.22 -4.39
C ASP A 48 -5.75 13.11 -3.59
N ALA A 49 -5.18 11.90 -3.59
CA ALA A 49 -5.67 10.74 -2.85
C ALA A 49 -5.64 10.94 -1.31
N LEU A 50 -4.80 11.84 -0.80
CA LEU A 50 -4.72 12.16 0.63
C LEU A 50 -5.75 13.20 1.06
N SER A 51 -6.44 13.84 0.12
CA SER A 51 -7.49 14.81 0.43
C SER A 51 -8.62 14.18 1.26
N PRO A 52 -9.23 14.93 2.20
CA PRO A 52 -10.47 14.49 2.87
C PRO A 52 -11.60 14.17 1.89
N ALA A 53 -11.60 14.81 0.71
CA ALA A 53 -12.59 14.57 -0.33
C ALA A 53 -12.41 13.23 -1.06
N ALA A 54 -11.23 12.60 -0.98
CA ALA A 54 -10.98 11.27 -1.53
C ALA A 54 -11.61 10.20 -0.62
N SER A 55 -12.93 10.06 -0.72
CA SER A 55 -13.75 9.16 0.08
C SER A 55 -14.95 8.67 -0.72
N VAL A 56 -15.58 7.59 -0.26
CA VAL A 56 -16.82 7.07 -0.82
C VAL A 56 -17.89 6.93 0.25
N ARG A 57 -19.15 7.02 -0.17
CA ARG A 57 -20.28 6.80 0.73
C ARG A 57 -20.23 5.37 1.28
N GLY A 58 -20.18 5.24 2.61
CA GLY A 58 -20.13 3.95 3.30
C GLY A 58 -18.71 3.45 3.59
N GLY A 59 -17.67 4.11 3.10
CA GLY A 59 -16.26 3.76 3.34
C GLY A 59 -15.74 2.61 2.49
N PHE A 60 -14.44 2.33 2.62
CA PHE A 60 -13.74 1.31 1.86
C PHE A 60 -13.56 0.01 2.65
N ALA A 61 -13.79 -1.14 2.02
CA ALA A 61 -13.43 -2.45 2.60
C ALA A 61 -11.91 -2.65 2.68
N GLY A 62 -11.15 -1.95 1.83
CA GLY A 62 -9.70 -1.88 1.91
C GLY A 62 -9.16 -0.73 1.08
N ILE A 63 -8.03 -0.17 1.51
CA ILE A 63 -7.32 0.92 0.83
C ILE A 63 -5.92 0.41 0.48
N ILE A 64 -5.51 0.63 -0.77
CA ILE A 64 -4.16 0.30 -1.24
C ILE A 64 -3.46 1.63 -1.56
N VAL A 65 -2.30 1.86 -0.95
CA VAL A 65 -1.51 3.09 -1.09
C VAL A 65 -0.20 2.77 -1.80
N ASP A 66 0.00 3.36 -2.97
CA ASP A 66 1.23 3.25 -3.77
C ASP A 66 1.61 4.64 -4.30
N LEU A 67 1.91 5.56 -3.39
CA LEU A 67 2.11 6.98 -3.71
C LEU A 67 3.58 7.37 -3.59
N PHE A 68 4.14 7.86 -4.69
CA PHE A 68 5.52 8.34 -4.78
C PHE A 68 5.59 9.63 -5.58
N SER A 69 6.54 10.50 -5.24
CA SER A 69 6.89 11.67 -6.04
C SER A 69 8.40 11.71 -6.22
N ASN A 70 8.86 11.84 -7.47
CA ASN A 70 10.28 11.84 -7.81
C ASN A 70 11.06 10.63 -7.24
N GLY A 71 10.42 9.46 -7.23
CA GLY A 71 10.99 8.23 -6.66
C GLY A 71 11.12 8.21 -5.14
N LYS A 72 10.51 9.18 -4.44
CA LYS A 72 10.52 9.30 -2.98
C LYS A 72 9.12 9.14 -2.40
N ILE A 73 9.07 8.65 -1.16
CA ILE A 73 7.83 8.60 -0.38
C ILE A 73 7.39 10.02 -0.04
N LEU A 74 6.10 10.31 -0.18
CA LEU A 74 5.50 11.59 0.20
C LEU A 74 5.71 11.87 1.70
N PRO A 75 6.08 13.10 2.11
CA PRO A 75 6.26 13.46 3.52
C PRO A 75 5.05 13.12 4.40
N GLN A 76 3.84 13.29 3.87
CA GLN A 76 2.58 12.99 4.56
C GLN A 76 2.50 11.52 5.01
N LEU A 77 3.05 10.58 4.24
CA LEU A 77 3.05 9.15 4.59
C LEU A 77 4.02 8.81 5.74
N ARG A 78 4.77 9.79 6.24
CA ARG A 78 5.65 9.69 7.42
C ARG A 78 4.97 10.20 8.69
N GLU A 79 3.75 10.73 8.57
CA GLU A 79 2.97 11.27 9.68
C GLU A 79 1.90 10.28 10.13
N ALA A 80 1.85 10.00 11.44
CA ALA A 80 0.86 9.08 12.00
C ALA A 80 -0.59 9.58 11.79
N ALA A 81 -0.79 10.91 11.80
CA ALA A 81 -2.10 11.52 11.60
C ALA A 81 -2.71 11.17 10.23
N THR A 82 -1.90 11.18 9.15
CA THR A 82 -2.36 10.80 7.81
C THR A 82 -2.90 9.37 7.77
N TRP A 83 -2.29 8.45 8.51
CA TRP A 83 -2.77 7.07 8.61
C TRP A 83 -4.09 6.95 9.38
N LEU A 84 -4.25 7.72 10.46
CA LEU A 84 -5.51 7.77 11.23
C LEU A 84 -6.64 8.37 10.39
N GLU A 85 -6.38 9.44 9.62
CA GLU A 85 -7.34 10.03 8.69
C GLU A 85 -7.75 9.02 7.58
N MET A 86 -6.83 8.15 7.14
CA MET A 86 -7.19 7.06 6.22
C MET A 86 -8.06 5.98 6.89
N GLU A 87 -7.80 5.66 8.17
CA GLU A 87 -8.60 4.68 8.92
C GLU A 87 -10.06 5.12 9.03
N GLU A 88 -10.32 6.43 9.20
CA GLU A 88 -11.68 7.00 9.22
C GLU A 88 -12.46 6.77 7.92
N LYS A 89 -11.78 6.50 6.81
CA LYS A 89 -12.39 6.23 5.50
C LYS A 89 -12.73 4.75 5.31
N LEU A 90 -12.33 3.86 6.21
CA LEU A 90 -12.59 2.42 6.11
C LEU A 90 -13.99 2.04 6.63
N MET A 91 -14.52 0.97 6.06
CA MET A 91 -15.61 0.21 6.67
C MET A 91 -15.13 -0.50 7.95
N PRO A 92 -16.05 -0.93 8.84
CA PRO A 92 -15.68 -1.82 9.93
C PRO A 92 -14.90 -3.04 9.44
N ASN A 93 -13.76 -3.33 10.07
CA ASN A 93 -12.80 -4.38 9.70
C ASN A 93 -12.06 -4.17 8.37
N GLY A 94 -12.18 -2.99 7.74
CA GLY A 94 -11.38 -2.64 6.59
C GLY A 94 -9.89 -2.54 6.93
N ARG A 95 -9.04 -2.60 5.91
CA ARG A 95 -7.58 -2.58 6.09
C ARG A 95 -6.89 -1.63 5.11
N VAL A 96 -5.75 -1.10 5.52
CA VAL A 96 -4.84 -0.34 4.65
C VAL A 96 -3.65 -1.23 4.33
N MET A 97 -3.33 -1.35 3.05
CA MET A 97 -2.07 -1.89 2.56
C MET A 97 -1.27 -0.78 1.88
N VAL A 98 0.01 -0.65 2.18
CA VAL A 98 0.86 0.39 1.59
C VAL A 98 2.17 -0.19 1.07
N ASN A 99 2.61 0.32 -0.06
CA ASN A 99 4.01 0.25 -0.48
C ASN A 99 4.83 1.32 0.24
N CYS A 100 5.71 0.88 1.14
CA CYS A 100 6.52 1.75 1.98
C CYS A 100 7.84 2.16 1.32
N GLY A 101 8.08 1.81 0.04
CA GLY A 101 9.36 2.05 -0.62
C GLY A 101 10.54 1.34 0.07
N GLY A 102 11.75 1.59 -0.44
CA GLY A 102 12.99 1.10 0.15
C GLY A 102 13.75 2.15 0.96
N MET A 103 14.81 1.74 1.67
CA MET A 103 15.57 2.63 2.56
C MET A 103 16.13 3.88 1.84
N HIS A 104 16.38 3.79 0.54
CA HIS A 104 16.90 4.90 -0.27
C HIS A 104 15.82 5.91 -0.70
N ALA A 105 14.53 5.55 -0.61
CA ALA A 105 13.42 6.46 -0.90
C ALA A 105 13.26 7.56 0.17
N GLU A 106 14.02 7.47 1.28
CA GLU A 106 13.98 8.39 2.41
C GLU A 106 15.06 9.48 2.38
N ILE A 107 15.98 9.46 1.41
CA ILE A 107 17.14 10.37 1.38
C ILE A 107 16.68 11.83 1.26
N SER A 108 16.88 12.57 2.36
CA SER A 108 16.79 14.03 2.47
C SER A 108 17.88 14.72 1.65
N ASP A 109 17.70 16.01 1.35
CA ASP A 109 18.63 16.85 0.57
C ASP A 109 20.06 16.94 1.15
N SER A 110 20.31 16.42 2.35
CA SER A 110 21.63 16.28 2.95
C SER A 110 22.22 14.88 2.69
N GLY A 111 22.87 14.72 1.54
CA GLY A 111 23.86 13.70 1.18
C GLY A 111 23.96 12.38 1.98
N TYR A 112 23.73 11.27 1.26
CA TYR A 112 24.20 9.89 1.48
C TYR A 112 24.70 9.52 2.88
N ILE A 113 23.81 9.07 3.76
CA ILE A 113 24.21 8.17 4.85
C ILE A 113 24.29 6.75 4.27
N LYS A 114 25.50 6.29 3.95
CA LYS A 114 25.77 4.86 3.68
C LYS A 114 25.47 4.06 4.96
N ILE A 115 24.30 3.46 5.04
CA ILE A 115 23.99 2.51 6.11
C ILE A 115 24.89 1.29 5.90
N ASN A 116 25.75 1.01 6.88
CA ASN A 116 26.69 -0.10 6.87
C ASN A 116 25.92 -1.43 6.83
N ARG A 117 25.94 -2.13 5.68
CA ARG A 117 25.22 -3.40 5.39
C ARG A 117 25.62 -4.60 6.27
N LYS A 118 26.42 -4.43 7.33
CA LYS A 118 27.09 -5.52 8.07
C LYS A 118 26.46 -5.91 9.40
N ASN A 119 25.41 -5.24 9.88
CA ASN A 119 24.77 -5.61 11.14
C ASN A 119 23.44 -6.33 10.89
N SER A 120 23.33 -7.54 11.45
CA SER A 120 22.15 -8.39 11.63
C SER A 120 20.84 -7.91 11.00
N PHE A 121 20.31 -8.68 10.05
CA PHE A 121 19.08 -8.43 9.28
C PHE A 121 17.78 -8.38 10.11
N ASN A 122 17.83 -8.65 11.41
CA ASN A 122 16.68 -8.50 12.30
C ASN A 122 16.51 -7.03 12.68
N GLY A 123 15.50 -6.35 12.11
CA GLY A 123 15.08 -5.00 12.53
C GLY A 123 15.33 -3.85 11.54
N GLN A 124 15.77 -4.09 10.30
CA GLN A 124 15.95 -3.01 9.33
C GLN A 124 14.65 -2.31 8.91
N TRP A 125 13.50 -3.00 8.96
CA TRP A 125 12.19 -2.36 8.74
C TRP A 125 11.92 -1.22 9.74
N VAL A 126 12.50 -1.28 10.95
CA VAL A 126 12.38 -0.23 11.98
C VAL A 126 12.93 1.10 11.48
N GLN A 127 13.80 1.09 10.47
CA GLN A 127 14.34 2.32 9.89
C GLN A 127 13.39 2.98 8.88
N ASN A 128 12.45 2.23 8.28
CA ASN A 128 11.48 2.80 7.34
C ASN A 128 10.50 3.74 8.07
N SER A 129 10.55 5.02 7.71
CA SER A 129 9.74 6.13 8.22
C SER A 129 8.24 5.89 8.05
N THR A 130 7.78 5.33 6.93
CA THR A 130 6.36 4.99 6.74
C THR A 130 5.92 3.87 7.68
N ILE A 131 6.69 2.79 7.80
CA ILE A 131 6.37 1.71 8.75
C ILE A 131 6.36 2.23 10.19
N ARG A 132 7.32 3.09 10.56
CA ARG A 132 7.34 3.74 11.89
C ARG A 132 6.10 4.59 12.13
N ALA A 133 5.69 5.40 11.16
CA ALA A 133 4.48 6.21 11.25
C ALA A 133 3.24 5.33 11.46
N MET A 134 3.15 4.23 10.71
CA MET A 134 2.05 3.26 10.85
C MET A 134 2.08 2.50 12.17
N CYS A 135 3.23 2.03 12.68
CA CYS A 135 3.25 1.35 13.98
C CYS A 135 2.92 2.33 15.15
N ARG A 136 3.11 3.65 14.97
CA ARG A 136 2.60 4.67 15.91
C ARG A 136 1.08 4.85 15.80
N ALA A 137 0.54 4.86 14.59
CA ALA A 137 -0.91 4.99 14.36
C ALA A 137 -1.67 3.72 14.77
N PHE A 138 -1.10 2.55 14.54
CA PHE A 138 -1.73 1.23 14.71
C PHE A 138 -0.87 0.30 15.59
N PRO A 139 -0.69 0.61 16.88
CA PRO A 139 0.09 -0.22 17.79
C PRO A 139 -0.47 -1.65 17.81
N ASP A 140 0.42 -2.63 17.71
CA ASP A 140 0.12 -4.08 17.69
C ASP A 140 -0.86 -4.54 16.59
N LYS A 141 -1.13 -3.68 15.60
CA LYS A 141 -2.09 -3.91 14.50
C LYS A 141 -1.47 -3.63 13.14
N LEU A 142 -0.17 -3.89 13.00
CA LEU A 142 0.53 -3.76 11.74
C LEU A 142 1.29 -5.04 11.43
N ASN A 143 1.20 -5.48 10.18
CA ASN A 143 1.99 -6.55 9.61
C ASN A 143 2.83 -5.97 8.48
N TRP A 144 3.99 -6.54 8.22
CA TRP A 144 4.89 -6.09 7.18
C TRP A 144 5.49 -7.26 6.43
N LYS A 145 5.98 -6.97 5.23
CA LYS A 145 6.67 -7.92 4.37
C LYS A 145 7.71 -7.15 3.56
N ARG A 146 8.86 -7.76 3.31
CA ARG A 146 9.79 -7.29 2.30
C ARG A 146 9.45 -7.94 0.96
N MET A 147 9.48 -7.18 -0.13
CA MET A 147 9.30 -7.73 -1.47
C MET A 147 10.56 -8.51 -1.88
N ASP A 148 10.39 -9.76 -2.31
CA ASP A 148 11.48 -10.66 -2.64
C ASP A 148 12.29 -10.19 -3.86
N GLY A 149 13.61 -10.42 -3.81
CA GLY A 149 14.61 -10.03 -4.80
C GLY A 149 15.84 -9.49 -4.08
N ASN A 150 17.04 -10.00 -4.41
CA ASN A 150 18.28 -9.62 -3.72
C ASN A 150 18.61 -8.12 -3.81
N ASP A 151 17.96 -7.38 -4.72
CA ASP A 151 18.12 -5.94 -4.94
C ASP A 151 16.85 -5.12 -4.62
N SER A 152 15.76 -5.77 -4.24
CA SER A 152 14.48 -5.13 -3.92
C SER A 152 14.48 -4.69 -2.45
N GLU A 153 14.64 -3.38 -2.24
CA GLU A 153 14.57 -2.76 -0.92
C GLU A 153 13.12 -2.44 -0.50
N ASN A 154 12.10 -2.71 -1.33
CA ASN A 154 10.72 -2.29 -1.04
C ASN A 154 10.06 -3.11 0.07
N TYR A 155 9.40 -2.40 0.96
CA TYR A 155 8.58 -2.98 2.02
C TYR A 155 7.10 -2.74 1.75
N LEU A 156 6.27 -3.69 2.17
CA LEU A 156 4.83 -3.53 2.28
C LEU A 156 4.44 -3.53 3.76
N ALA A 157 3.42 -2.75 4.10
CA ALA A 157 2.74 -2.83 5.40
C ALA A 157 1.24 -3.04 5.22
N LEU A 158 0.61 -3.72 6.17
CA LEU A 158 -0.81 -4.08 6.18
C LEU A 158 -1.36 -3.92 7.60
N THR A 159 -2.42 -3.13 7.75
CA THR A 159 -3.08 -2.92 9.05
C THR A 159 -3.98 -4.09 9.46
N GLY A 160 -4.33 -4.10 10.74
CA GLY A 160 -5.27 -5.05 11.34
C GLY A 160 -4.58 -6.25 11.99
N PRO A 161 -5.37 -7.21 12.50
CA PRO A 161 -4.85 -8.40 13.17
C PRO A 161 -4.04 -9.25 12.18
N GLU A 162 -3.11 -10.03 12.72
CA GLU A 162 -2.32 -10.98 11.95
C GLU A 162 -3.26 -11.87 11.11
N PRO A 163 -3.09 -11.92 9.78
CA PRO A 163 -3.92 -12.75 8.92
C PRO A 163 -3.55 -14.22 9.08
N ASP A 164 -4.55 -15.10 8.97
CA ASP A 164 -4.31 -16.54 8.79
C ASP A 164 -3.63 -16.76 7.43
N LEU A 165 -2.31 -16.98 7.46
CA LEU A 165 -1.48 -17.08 6.26
C LEU A 165 -1.80 -18.34 5.43
N ASP A 166 -2.26 -19.41 6.07
CA ASP A 166 -2.65 -20.64 5.39
C ASP A 166 -3.97 -20.44 4.65
N ALA A 167 -4.98 -19.92 5.33
CA ALA A 167 -6.28 -19.61 4.73
C ALA A 167 -6.15 -18.56 3.62
N TRP A 168 -5.33 -17.52 3.83
CA TRP A 168 -5.09 -16.48 2.83
C TRP A 168 -4.37 -17.04 1.60
N SER A 169 -3.33 -17.86 1.78
CA SER A 169 -2.63 -18.50 0.66
C SER A 169 -3.55 -19.43 -0.13
N ALA A 170 -4.40 -20.21 0.55
CA ALA A 170 -5.37 -21.10 -0.08
C ALA A 170 -6.47 -20.38 -0.87
N ALA A 171 -6.82 -19.15 -0.47
CA ALA A 171 -7.86 -18.34 -1.13
C ALA A 171 -7.36 -17.62 -2.40
N LEU A 172 -6.04 -17.63 -2.68
CA LEU A 172 -5.45 -16.91 -3.80
C LEU A 172 -5.02 -17.85 -4.94
N PRO A 173 -5.23 -17.48 -6.22
CA PRO A 173 -4.68 -18.21 -7.34
C PRO A 173 -3.15 -18.05 -7.42
N ALA A 174 -2.46 -19.01 -8.03
CA ALA A 174 -1.06 -18.81 -8.42
C ALA A 174 -0.97 -17.71 -9.49
N PRO A 175 0.04 -16.81 -9.45
CA PRO A 175 1.18 -16.80 -8.53
C PRO A 175 0.96 -15.99 -7.23
N LEU A 176 -0.22 -15.42 -6.99
CA LEU A 176 -0.48 -14.51 -5.86
C LEU A 176 -0.33 -15.18 -4.48
N ASN A 177 -0.53 -16.50 -4.41
CA ASN A 177 -0.41 -17.25 -3.16
C ASN A 177 1.03 -17.47 -2.66
N MET A 178 2.05 -17.31 -3.53
CA MET A 178 3.42 -17.78 -3.27
C MET A 178 4.09 -17.01 -2.13
N ASN A 179 3.84 -15.69 -2.04
CA ASN A 179 4.56 -14.81 -1.12
C ASN A 179 3.68 -14.35 0.05
N VAL A 180 2.57 -15.05 0.34
CA VAL A 180 1.71 -14.77 1.49
C VAL A 180 2.41 -15.11 2.80
N ARG A 181 3.19 -16.20 2.83
CA ARG A 181 3.90 -16.67 4.03
C ARG A 181 5.05 -15.76 4.49
N HIS A 182 5.33 -14.68 3.75
CA HIS A 182 6.40 -13.73 4.07
C HIS A 182 5.93 -12.55 4.93
N TRP A 183 4.62 -12.41 5.17
CA TRP A 183 4.06 -11.43 6.09
C TRP A 183 4.42 -11.76 7.54
N LYS A 184 4.75 -10.74 8.33
CA LYS A 184 5.16 -10.84 9.74
C LYS A 184 4.56 -9.69 10.55
N PRO A 185 4.23 -9.88 11.83
CA PRO A 185 3.77 -8.77 12.68
C PRO A 185 4.89 -7.72 12.91
N CYS A 186 4.50 -6.44 12.98
CA CYS A 186 5.31 -5.35 13.52
C CYS A 186 5.30 -5.49 15.05
N GLN A 187 6.35 -6.07 15.62
CA GLN A 187 6.55 -6.01 17.08
C GLN A 187 7.37 -4.76 17.39
N PRO A 188 6.91 -3.88 18.30
CA PRO A 188 7.77 -2.81 18.79
C PRO A 188 8.95 -3.45 19.54
N ALA A 189 10.17 -3.22 19.05
CA ALA A 189 11.36 -3.52 19.82
C ALA A 189 11.46 -2.45 20.92
N TRP A 190 11.01 -2.79 22.12
CA TRP A 190 11.28 -2.02 23.33
C TRP A 190 12.63 -2.41 23.90
#